data_AF-A0A519TM08-F1
#
_entry.id   AF-A0A519TM08-F1
#
_cell.length_a   1.000
_cell.length_b   1.000
_cell.length_c   1.000
_cell.angle_alpha   90.00
_cell.angle_beta   90.00
_cell.angle_gamma   90.00
#
_symmetry.space_group_name_H-M   'P 1'
#
loop_
_entity.id
_entity.type
_entity.pdbx_description
1 polymer ?
#
loop_
_entity_poly.entity_id
_entity_poly.type
_entity_poly.pdbx_seq_one_letter_code
_entity_poly.pdbx_strand_id
1 'polypeptide(L)'
;MSEVKSPEALLQDALNAEQGRTKQLTTELGTEREARTTAQNQAKAFENERNQEREAHTKTKNELADATKLVDELTEQLAVPAGPKVHTATLGSGATAKTYRFVVPQFYLAGKKKSIGSNLISNRLVSSNMSIVLDDLEFEEGTINMGGTAGKVYAIPASDVESITPPAAGTMTVLAGGVKFKTGKKCAEIYTTADTGEVKDTEVGDKDSGSFETNAEFWTPRISDKVLNLKSKFANGGFILVMKDGNGTMRIIGSKDHPAYRVPKEIATGKAPKDRNGATFAFVAASATPAFIYTGTVADLLTPGV
;
A
#
# COMPACT_ATOMS: atom_id res chain seq x y z
N MET A 1 -38.17 -36.44 -65.36
CA MET A 1 -38.40 -37.70 -64.62
C MET A 1 -37.38 -37.74 -63.49
N SER A 2 -37.82 -37.90 -62.24
CA SER A 2 -36.89 -38.09 -61.12
C SER A 2 -36.37 -39.52 -61.15
N GLU A 3 -35.05 -39.70 -61.23
CA GLU A 3 -34.45 -41.02 -61.07
C GLU A 3 -34.77 -41.56 -59.68
N VAL A 4 -35.54 -42.65 -59.63
CA VAL A 4 -35.80 -43.37 -58.38
C VAL A 4 -34.52 -44.12 -58.04
N LYS A 5 -33.76 -43.60 -57.07
CA LYS A 5 -32.56 -44.27 -56.53
C LYS A 5 -32.88 -45.72 -56.20
N SER A 6 -31.98 -46.64 -56.54
CA SER A 6 -32.15 -48.05 -56.21
C SER A 6 -32.24 -48.24 -54.68
N PRO A 7 -32.98 -49.26 -54.19
CA PRO A 7 -33.06 -49.53 -52.75
C PRO A 7 -31.69 -49.70 -52.09
N GLU A 8 -30.72 -50.27 -52.80
CA GLU A 8 -29.33 -50.42 -52.33
C GLU A 8 -28.59 -49.09 -52.17
N ALA A 9 -28.79 -48.15 -53.11
CA ALA A 9 -28.21 -46.81 -53.01
C ALA A 9 -28.78 -46.02 -51.81
N LEU A 10 -30.09 -46.16 -51.56
CA LEU A 10 -30.73 -45.58 -50.37
C LEU A 10 -30.21 -46.21 -49.07
N LEU A 11 -29.95 -47.51 -49.06
CA LEU A 11 -29.38 -48.21 -47.90
C LEU A 11 -27.94 -47.76 -47.61
N GLN A 12 -27.12 -47.59 -48.66
CA GLN A 12 -25.74 -47.13 -48.52
C GLN A 12 -25.66 -45.65 -48.08
N ASP A 13 -26.52 -44.79 -48.61
CA ASP A 13 -26.65 -43.40 -48.16
C ASP A 13 -27.01 -43.32 -46.66
N ALA A 14 -27.95 -44.15 -46.21
CA ALA A 14 -28.35 -44.23 -44.80
C ALA A 14 -27.20 -44.74 -43.90
N LEU A 15 -26.47 -45.78 -44.34
CA LEU A 15 -25.31 -46.30 -43.61
C LEU A 15 -24.18 -45.25 -43.49
N ASN A 16 -23.91 -44.51 -44.56
CA ASN A 16 -22.93 -43.43 -44.56
C ASN A 16 -23.33 -42.29 -43.61
N ALA A 17 -24.63 -41.96 -43.52
CA ALA A 17 -25.14 -40.95 -42.60
C ALA A 17 -24.98 -41.36 -41.12
N GLU A 18 -25.27 -42.60 -40.77
CA GLU A 18 -25.06 -43.12 -39.41
C GLU A 18 -23.57 -43.25 -39.05
N GLN A 19 -22.70 -43.60 -40.01
CA GLN A 19 -21.25 -43.54 -39.82
C GLN A 19 -20.73 -42.09 -39.63
N GLY A 20 -21.38 -41.09 -40.24
CA GLY A 20 -21.11 -39.68 -39.99
C GLY A 20 -21.49 -39.25 -38.57
N ARG A 21 -22.72 -39.58 -38.14
CA ARG A 21 -23.25 -39.28 -36.80
C ARG A 21 -22.39 -39.90 -35.70
N THR A 22 -22.07 -41.19 -35.81
CA THR A 22 -21.26 -41.91 -34.81
C THR A 22 -19.85 -41.33 -34.67
N LYS A 23 -19.22 -40.86 -35.76
CA LYS A 23 -17.95 -40.13 -35.70
C LYS A 23 -18.10 -38.80 -34.96
N GLN A 24 -19.12 -38.00 -35.28
CA GLN A 24 -19.39 -36.72 -34.60
C GLN A 24 -19.59 -36.91 -33.09
N LEU A 25 -20.47 -37.82 -32.68
CA LEU A 25 -20.69 -38.18 -31.27
C LEU A 25 -19.41 -38.65 -30.56
N THR A 26 -18.54 -39.40 -31.25
CA THR A 26 -17.27 -39.87 -30.67
C THR A 26 -16.31 -38.70 -30.44
N THR A 27 -16.25 -37.73 -31.37
CA THR A 27 -15.44 -36.51 -31.22
C THR A 27 -15.97 -35.63 -30.08
N GLU A 28 -17.29 -35.41 -30.00
CA GLU A 28 -17.93 -34.62 -28.94
C GLU A 28 -17.71 -35.24 -27.56
N LEU A 29 -17.88 -36.56 -27.41
CA LEU A 29 -17.56 -37.27 -26.17
C LEU A 29 -16.06 -37.20 -25.80
N GLY A 30 -15.18 -37.09 -26.79
CA GLY A 30 -13.74 -36.85 -26.57
C GLY A 30 -13.50 -35.48 -25.94
N THR A 31 -14.01 -34.41 -26.56
CA THR A 31 -13.83 -33.04 -26.07
C THR A 31 -14.49 -32.81 -24.71
N GLU A 32 -15.65 -33.43 -24.44
CA GLU A 32 -16.30 -33.37 -23.13
C GLU A 32 -15.48 -34.05 -22.03
N ARG A 33 -14.84 -35.20 -22.32
CA ARG A 33 -13.95 -35.89 -21.37
C ARG A 33 -12.70 -35.07 -21.04
N GLU A 34 -12.11 -34.41 -22.02
CA GLU A 34 -10.96 -33.52 -21.83
C GLU A 34 -11.34 -32.28 -21.01
N ALA A 35 -12.48 -31.65 -21.32
CA ALA A 35 -13.01 -30.54 -20.55
C ALA A 35 -13.30 -30.93 -19.09
N ARG A 36 -13.93 -32.09 -18.87
CA ARG A 36 -14.21 -32.61 -17.52
C ARG A 36 -12.94 -32.93 -16.74
N THR A 37 -11.92 -33.48 -17.38
CA THR A 37 -10.62 -33.76 -16.75
C THR A 37 -9.91 -32.46 -16.36
N THR A 38 -9.96 -31.46 -17.23
CA THR A 38 -9.41 -30.12 -16.97
C THR A 38 -10.10 -29.45 -15.78
N ALA A 39 -11.44 -29.49 -15.73
CA ALA A 39 -12.22 -28.95 -14.62
C ALA A 39 -11.93 -29.67 -13.29
N GLN A 40 -11.75 -30.99 -13.30
CA GLN A 40 -11.36 -31.76 -12.11
C GLN A 40 -9.96 -31.38 -11.59
N ASN A 41 -9.01 -31.13 -12.49
CA ASN A 41 -7.66 -30.71 -12.10
C ASN A 41 -7.66 -29.27 -11.53
N GLN A 42 -8.43 -28.36 -12.12
CA GLN A 42 -8.62 -26.99 -11.61
C GLN A 42 -9.28 -26.99 -10.22
N ALA A 43 -10.31 -27.82 -10.00
CA ALA A 43 -10.95 -27.95 -8.70
C ALA A 43 -9.99 -28.44 -7.60
N LYS A 44 -9.13 -29.42 -7.91
CA LYS A 44 -8.09 -29.90 -6.99
C LYS A 44 -7.03 -28.84 -6.67
N ALA A 45 -6.61 -28.05 -7.68
CA ALA A 45 -5.67 -26.96 -7.46
C ALA A 45 -6.24 -25.91 -6.48
N PHE A 46 -7.49 -25.48 -6.70
CA PHE A 46 -8.17 -24.53 -5.82
C PHE A 46 -8.37 -25.05 -4.39
N GLU A 47 -8.64 -26.35 -4.21
CA GLU A 47 -8.74 -26.95 -2.87
C GLU A 47 -7.38 -27.00 -2.15
N ASN A 48 -6.28 -27.24 -2.87
CA ASN A 48 -4.93 -27.19 -2.32
C ASN A 48 -4.55 -25.76 -1.89
N GLU A 49 -4.81 -24.75 -2.74
CA GLU A 49 -4.58 -23.33 -2.42
C GLU A 49 -5.34 -22.91 -1.15
N ARG A 50 -6.64 -23.22 -1.08
CA ARG A 50 -7.49 -22.94 0.09
C ARG A 50 -6.99 -23.63 1.37
N ASN A 51 -6.37 -24.81 1.26
CA ASN A 51 -5.79 -25.50 2.42
C ASN A 51 -4.49 -24.84 2.88
N GLN A 52 -3.61 -24.41 1.95
CA GLN A 52 -2.40 -23.64 2.28
C GLN A 52 -2.75 -22.31 2.97
N GLU A 53 -3.77 -21.58 2.49
CA GLU A 53 -4.25 -20.36 3.15
C GLU A 53 -4.74 -20.62 4.59
N ARG A 54 -5.44 -21.73 4.84
CA ARG A 54 -5.91 -22.13 6.17
C ARG A 54 -4.76 -22.47 7.11
N GLU A 55 -3.72 -23.14 6.63
CA GLU A 55 -2.52 -23.44 7.40
C GLU A 55 -1.77 -22.15 7.76
N ALA A 56 -1.57 -21.26 6.79
CA ALA A 56 -0.95 -19.95 7.00
C ALA A 56 -1.71 -19.10 8.03
N HIS A 57 -3.04 -19.01 7.91
CA HIS A 57 -3.89 -18.29 8.87
C HIS A 57 -3.89 -18.95 10.27
N THR A 58 -3.76 -20.27 10.35
CA THR A 58 -3.65 -20.97 11.64
C THR A 58 -2.32 -20.67 12.32
N LYS A 59 -1.23 -20.63 11.54
CA LYS A 59 0.11 -20.26 12.02
C LYS A 59 0.14 -18.84 12.57
N THR A 60 -0.30 -17.85 11.79
CA THR A 60 -0.29 -16.43 12.23
C THR A 60 -1.20 -16.18 13.44
N LYS A 61 -2.33 -16.90 13.55
CA LYS A 61 -3.19 -16.83 14.73
C LYS A 61 -2.49 -17.34 16.00
N ASN A 62 -1.67 -18.39 15.90
CA ASN A 62 -0.91 -18.91 17.03
C ASN A 62 0.22 -17.94 17.42
N GLU A 63 0.96 -17.41 16.45
CA GLU A 63 2.01 -16.42 16.67
C GLU A 63 1.47 -15.15 17.36
N LEU A 64 0.29 -14.67 16.94
CA LEU A 64 -0.39 -13.53 17.59
C LEU A 64 -0.83 -13.85 19.03
N ALA A 65 -1.29 -15.07 19.30
CA ALA A 65 -1.69 -15.49 20.63
C ALA A 65 -0.50 -15.56 21.60
N ASP A 66 0.67 -16.00 21.14
CA ASP A 66 1.88 -16.04 21.94
C ASP A 66 2.49 -14.64 22.13
N ALA A 67 2.44 -13.77 21.11
CA ALA A 67 2.81 -12.36 21.25
C ALA A 67 1.91 -11.62 22.26
N THR A 68 0.60 -11.92 22.30
CA THR A 68 -0.33 -11.33 23.27
C THR A 68 0.04 -11.71 24.70
N LYS A 69 0.36 -12.98 24.96
CA LYS A 69 0.82 -13.42 26.30
C LYS A 69 2.09 -12.71 26.75
N LEU A 70 3.06 -12.51 25.84
CA LEU A 70 4.29 -11.79 26.15
C LEU A 70 4.02 -10.32 26.52
N VAL A 71 3.06 -9.68 25.84
CA VAL A 71 2.63 -8.30 26.18
C VAL A 71 1.94 -8.26 27.55
N ASP A 72 1.09 -9.23 27.87
CA ASP A 72 0.45 -9.33 29.19
C ASP A 72 1.49 -9.55 30.31
N GLU A 73 2.46 -10.45 30.10
CA GLU A 73 3.56 -10.73 31.05
C GLU A 73 4.47 -9.50 31.27
N LEU A 74 4.77 -8.73 30.21
CA LEU A 74 5.52 -7.47 30.32
C LEU A 74 4.71 -6.37 31.00
N THR A 75 3.40 -6.33 30.78
CA THR A 75 2.49 -5.36 31.40
C THR A 75 2.36 -5.63 32.91
N GLU A 76 2.28 -6.90 33.35
CA GLU A 76 2.31 -7.24 34.79
C GLU A 76 3.64 -6.82 35.45
N GLN A 77 4.78 -6.95 34.74
CA GLN A 77 6.10 -6.53 35.26
C GLN A 77 6.25 -5.00 35.39
N LEU A 78 5.59 -4.22 34.53
CA LEU A 78 5.62 -2.76 34.55
C LEU A 78 4.61 -2.14 35.55
N ALA A 79 3.63 -2.92 36.02
CA ALA A 79 2.50 -2.44 36.84
C ALA A 79 2.80 -2.20 38.33
N VAL A 80 4.06 -1.91 38.72
CA VAL A 80 4.42 -1.59 40.12
C VAL A 80 4.71 -0.09 40.28
N PRO A 81 3.71 0.75 40.64
CA PRO A 81 3.93 2.15 40.97
C PRO A 81 4.60 2.28 42.35
N ALA A 82 5.92 2.15 42.38
CA ALA A 82 6.70 2.50 43.57
C ALA A 82 6.70 4.04 43.74
N GLY A 83 5.86 4.53 44.67
CA GLY A 83 5.83 5.96 45.01
C GLY A 83 7.22 6.48 45.45
N PRO A 84 7.53 7.76 45.21
CA PRO A 84 8.89 8.29 45.37
C PRO A 84 9.38 8.16 46.82
N LYS A 85 10.42 7.34 47.03
CA LYS A 85 11.12 7.27 48.31
C LYS A 85 12.08 8.46 48.43
N VAL A 86 11.87 9.26 49.47
CA VAL A 86 12.76 10.39 49.81
C VAL A 86 13.98 9.85 50.52
N HIS A 87 15.17 10.10 49.97
CA HIS A 87 16.44 9.78 50.62
C HIS A 87 17.03 11.05 51.25
N THR A 88 17.39 10.97 52.53
CA THR A 88 18.13 12.01 53.27
C THR A 88 19.58 11.63 53.40
N ALA A 89 20.48 12.48 52.90
CA ALA A 89 21.91 12.37 53.11
C ALA A 89 22.41 13.58 53.91
N THR A 90 23.19 13.31 54.96
CA THR A 90 23.83 14.35 55.77
C THR A 90 25.32 14.38 55.45
N LEU A 91 25.83 15.54 55.07
CA LEU A 91 27.23 15.75 54.71
C LEU A 91 27.91 16.67 55.74
N GLY A 92 29.05 16.21 56.25
CA GLY A 92 29.83 16.85 57.34
C GLY A 92 29.64 16.17 58.69
N SER A 93 30.59 16.38 59.60
CA SER A 93 30.52 15.97 61.01
C SER A 93 30.62 17.19 61.93
N GLY A 94 29.99 17.12 63.10
CA GLY A 94 29.90 18.25 64.03
C GLY A 94 28.76 19.24 63.72
N ALA A 95 28.78 20.39 64.41
CA ALA A 95 27.65 21.34 64.48
C ALA A 95 27.31 22.09 63.17
N THR A 96 28.03 21.83 62.08
CA THR A 96 27.85 22.46 60.76
C THR A 96 27.38 21.50 59.66
N ALA A 97 26.98 20.28 60.03
CA ALA A 97 26.47 19.28 59.09
C ALA A 97 25.20 19.78 58.36
N LYS A 98 25.18 19.65 57.03
CA LYS A 98 24.02 20.00 56.19
C LYS A 98 23.32 18.73 55.71
N THR A 99 22.01 18.65 55.97
CA THR A 99 21.15 17.56 55.48
C THR A 99 20.50 17.97 54.18
N TYR A 100 20.68 17.16 53.13
CA TYR A 100 20.06 17.34 51.83
C TYR A 100 19.01 16.24 51.61
N ARG A 101 17.87 16.63 51.03
CA ARG A 101 16.81 15.71 50.58
C ARG A 101 16.84 15.64 49.07
N PHE A 102 16.97 14.43 48.53
CA PHE A 102 16.88 14.20 47.10
C PHE A 102 15.78 13.17 46.80
N VAL A 103 15.01 13.44 45.76
CA VAL A 103 14.01 12.53 45.22
C VAL A 103 14.61 11.90 43.97
N VAL A 104 14.89 10.60 44.04
CA VAL A 104 15.43 9.84 42.91
C VAL A 104 14.33 8.91 42.41
N PRO A 105 13.89 9.01 41.14
CA PRO A 105 12.98 8.02 40.57
C PRO A 105 13.72 6.69 40.42
N GLN A 106 13.25 5.65 41.12
CA GLN A 106 13.76 4.29 40.95
C GLN A 106 12.84 3.45 40.07
N PHE A 107 13.38 2.97 38.96
CA PHE A 107 12.84 1.81 38.25
C PHE A 107 13.51 0.55 38.81
N TYR A 108 12.83 -0.13 39.74
CA TYR A 108 13.25 -1.46 40.20
C TYR A 108 12.42 -2.52 39.48
N LEU A 109 13.10 -3.41 38.73
CA LEU A 109 12.54 -4.69 38.31
C LEU A 109 12.25 -5.54 39.56
N ALA A 110 10.97 -5.69 39.91
CA ALA A 110 10.52 -6.38 41.10
C ALA A 110 10.61 -7.91 40.92
N GLY A 111 11.70 -8.51 41.40
CA GLY A 111 11.90 -9.95 41.28
C GLY A 111 10.95 -10.80 42.14
N LYS A 112 10.22 -11.73 41.53
CA LYS A 112 9.70 -12.93 42.20
C LYS A 112 10.73 -14.05 42.10
N LYS A 113 11.57 -14.25 43.13
CA LYS A 113 12.35 -15.50 43.28
C LYS A 113 11.40 -16.66 43.53
N LYS A 114 11.00 -17.39 42.48
CA LYS A 114 10.41 -18.73 42.62
C LYS A 114 11.50 -19.76 42.33
N SER A 115 11.90 -20.50 43.35
CA SER A 115 12.86 -21.60 43.23
C SER A 115 12.29 -22.68 42.30
N ILE A 116 12.94 -22.92 41.16
CA ILE A 116 12.75 -24.11 40.34
C ILE A 116 14.13 -24.80 40.27
N GLY A 117 14.13 -26.12 40.47
CA GLY A 117 15.30 -26.89 40.89
C GLY A 117 16.53 -26.81 39.97
N SER A 118 17.71 -26.85 40.60
CA SER A 118 19.04 -26.60 40.05
C SER A 118 19.63 -27.67 39.10
N ASN A 119 18.80 -28.47 38.41
CA ASN A 119 19.25 -29.71 37.75
C ASN A 119 19.19 -29.70 36.20
N LEU A 120 19.14 -28.53 35.56
CA LEU A 120 19.04 -28.40 34.08
C LEU A 120 20.11 -27.48 33.44
N ILE A 121 21.12 -27.04 34.18
CA ILE A 121 22.18 -26.14 33.66
C ILE A 121 23.45 -26.91 33.24
N SER A 122 23.56 -28.20 33.58
CA SER A 122 24.76 -29.03 33.31
C SER A 122 24.59 -30.03 32.16
N ASN A 123 24.28 -29.55 30.94
CA ASN A 123 24.74 -30.15 29.67
C ASN A 123 24.16 -29.45 28.43
N ARG A 124 24.83 -28.38 27.94
CA ARG A 124 25.24 -28.25 26.52
C ARG A 124 26.20 -27.07 26.26
N LEU A 125 27.30 -26.99 27.02
CA LEU A 125 28.47 -26.24 26.55
C LEU A 125 29.11 -27.00 25.38
N VAL A 126 28.59 -26.78 24.18
CA VAL A 126 29.21 -27.22 22.92
C VAL A 126 29.21 -26.07 21.92
N SER A 127 30.34 -25.39 21.86
CA SER A 127 30.91 -24.80 20.65
C SER A 127 29.97 -24.06 19.69
N SER A 128 29.77 -22.77 19.93
CA SER A 128 30.18 -21.75 18.95
C SER A 128 30.03 -20.36 19.55
N ASN A 129 31.15 -19.61 19.64
CA ASN A 129 31.09 -18.17 19.85
C ASN A 129 30.65 -17.52 18.54
N MET A 130 29.35 -17.53 18.26
CA MET A 130 28.76 -16.66 17.25
C MET A 130 28.08 -15.50 17.97
N SER A 131 28.91 -14.59 18.49
CA SER A 131 28.47 -13.27 18.90
C SER A 131 27.96 -12.54 17.66
N ILE A 132 26.64 -12.54 17.46
CA ILE A 132 26.00 -11.61 16.53
C ILE A 132 26.04 -10.25 17.20
N VAL A 133 27.18 -9.58 17.07
CA VAL A 133 27.28 -8.13 17.22
C VAL A 133 26.64 -7.55 15.97
N LEU A 134 25.38 -7.11 16.10
CA LEU A 134 24.79 -6.20 15.13
C LEU A 134 25.31 -4.80 15.49
N ASP A 135 26.41 -4.40 14.87
CA ASP A 135 26.74 -2.98 14.77
C ASP A 135 25.70 -2.28 13.88
N ASP A 136 25.67 -0.95 13.95
CA ASP A 136 24.52 -0.11 13.62
C ASP A 136 23.99 -0.28 12.17
N LEU A 137 22.69 -0.07 11.99
CA LEU A 137 22.01 -0.19 10.69
C LEU A 137 22.24 1.07 9.82
N GLU A 138 23.50 1.27 9.42
CA GLU A 138 23.89 2.32 8.46
C GLU A 138 23.33 1.99 7.07
N PHE A 139 22.16 2.55 6.76
CA PHE A 139 21.48 2.34 5.48
C PHE A 139 22.01 3.29 4.40
N GLU A 140 23.00 2.83 3.62
CA GLU A 140 23.28 3.25 2.22
C GLU A 140 23.86 2.04 1.45
N GLU A 141 23.80 1.95 0.12
CA GLU A 141 23.09 2.79 -0.86
C GLU A 141 21.70 2.19 -1.20
N GLY A 142 21.06 2.66 -2.28
CA GLY A 142 19.98 1.91 -2.96
C GLY A 142 18.66 1.79 -2.18
N THR A 143 18.43 2.72 -1.24
CA THR A 143 17.22 3.03 -0.45
C THR A 143 15.97 2.21 -0.76
N ILE A 144 15.27 1.70 0.28
CA ILE A 144 13.95 1.03 0.17
C ILE A 144 13.07 1.74 -0.87
N ASN A 145 12.98 1.13 -2.06
CA ASN A 145 12.31 1.72 -3.23
C ASN A 145 11.05 0.93 -3.56
N MET A 146 10.06 1.01 -2.67
CA MET A 146 8.74 0.46 -2.90
C MET A 146 8.04 1.29 -3.98
N GLY A 147 7.95 0.71 -5.18
CA GLY A 147 7.29 1.32 -6.32
C GLY A 147 5.78 1.52 -6.13
N GLY A 148 5.19 2.34 -7.00
CA GLY A 148 3.78 2.74 -6.92
C GLY A 148 3.52 3.85 -5.89
N THR A 149 2.28 4.34 -5.86
CA THR A 149 1.85 5.38 -4.91
C THR A 149 0.98 4.80 -3.80
N ALA A 150 1.12 5.34 -2.59
CA ALA A 150 0.22 5.07 -1.47
C ALA A 150 -1.25 5.39 -1.83
N GLY A 151 -2.19 4.68 -1.21
CA GLY A 151 -3.63 4.70 -1.53
C GLY A 151 -4.42 5.98 -1.20
N LYS A 152 -3.78 7.16 -1.28
CA LYS A 152 -4.40 8.47 -1.07
C LYS A 152 -3.79 9.52 -2.00
N VAL A 153 -4.67 10.31 -2.63
CA VAL A 153 -4.32 11.49 -3.44
C VAL A 153 -5.00 12.71 -2.84
N TYR A 154 -4.28 13.83 -2.72
CA TYR A 154 -4.83 15.10 -2.26
C TYR A 154 -4.97 16.05 -3.45
N ALA A 155 -6.16 16.59 -3.67
CA ALA A 155 -6.45 17.46 -4.81
C ALA A 155 -7.00 18.81 -4.36
N ILE A 156 -6.53 19.90 -4.97
CA ILE A 156 -7.08 21.25 -4.75
C ILE A 156 -7.21 22.00 -6.09
N PRO A 157 -8.26 22.80 -6.32
CA PRO A 157 -8.31 23.69 -7.48
C PRO A 157 -7.14 24.68 -7.44
N ALA A 158 -6.49 24.92 -8.58
CA ALA A 158 -5.38 25.89 -8.63
C ALA A 158 -5.83 27.32 -8.27
N SER A 159 -7.12 27.64 -8.45
CA SER A 159 -7.74 28.89 -8.01
C SER A 159 -7.80 29.09 -6.49
N ASP A 160 -7.72 28.01 -5.71
CA ASP A 160 -7.83 28.02 -4.24
C ASP A 160 -6.45 28.04 -3.54
N VAL A 161 -5.37 27.86 -4.32
CA VAL A 161 -3.99 28.04 -3.87
C VAL A 161 -3.60 29.51 -4.01
N GLU A 162 -2.99 30.06 -2.95
CA GLU A 162 -2.50 31.43 -2.92
C GLU A 162 -1.12 31.53 -3.55
N SER A 163 -0.18 30.70 -3.08
CA SER A 163 1.19 30.61 -3.58
C SER A 163 1.78 29.22 -3.34
N ILE A 164 2.60 28.74 -4.27
CA ILE A 164 3.60 27.70 -4.01
C ILE A 164 4.96 28.40 -4.02
N THR A 165 5.65 28.40 -2.90
CA THR A 165 7.04 28.86 -2.82
C THR A 165 7.90 27.83 -3.53
N PRO A 166 8.60 28.19 -4.63
CA PRO A 166 9.50 27.26 -5.29
C PRO A 166 10.67 26.89 -4.35
N PRO A 167 11.29 25.71 -4.54
CA PRO A 167 12.45 25.31 -3.77
C PRO A 167 13.64 26.26 -4.00
N ALA A 168 14.59 26.26 -3.08
CA ALA A 168 15.83 27.01 -3.25
C ALA A 168 16.64 26.45 -4.43
N ALA A 169 17.41 27.30 -5.13
CA ALA A 169 18.18 26.91 -6.30
C ALA A 169 19.08 25.68 -6.01
N GLY A 170 18.99 24.66 -6.86
CA GLY A 170 19.70 23.38 -6.68
C GLY A 170 18.97 22.35 -5.80
N THR A 171 17.76 22.65 -5.30
CA THR A 171 16.92 21.69 -4.57
C THR A 171 15.57 21.49 -5.28
N MET A 172 14.98 20.31 -5.12
CA MET A 172 13.66 19.96 -5.68
C MET A 172 12.57 19.91 -4.59
N THR A 173 12.83 20.48 -3.42
CA THR A 173 12.07 20.23 -2.19
C THR A 173 11.31 21.46 -1.70
N VAL A 174 9.98 21.42 -1.79
CA VAL A 174 9.06 22.40 -1.21
C VAL A 174 8.86 22.09 0.27
N LEU A 175 9.29 23.01 1.12
CA LEU A 175 9.21 22.90 2.58
C LEU A 175 7.77 22.95 3.11
N ALA A 176 7.57 22.49 4.35
CA ALA A 176 6.35 22.69 5.12
C ALA A 176 5.95 24.18 5.13
N GLY A 177 4.67 24.49 4.87
CA GLY A 177 4.18 25.87 4.71
C GLY A 177 4.56 26.56 3.39
N GLY A 178 5.31 25.90 2.50
CA GLY A 178 5.61 26.39 1.14
C GLY A 178 4.39 26.39 0.21
N VAL A 179 3.38 25.55 0.48
CA VAL A 179 2.08 25.60 -0.20
C VAL A 179 1.11 26.37 0.70
N LYS A 180 0.64 27.53 0.24
CA LYS A 180 -0.35 28.37 0.95
C LYS A 180 -1.72 28.27 0.28
N PHE A 181 -2.74 28.03 1.09
CA PHE A 181 -4.14 28.00 0.66
C PHE A 181 -4.83 29.30 1.05
N LYS A 182 -5.79 29.75 0.23
CA LYS A 182 -6.66 30.87 0.61
C LYS A 182 -7.47 30.53 1.87
N THR A 183 -7.80 31.55 2.67
CA THR A 183 -8.59 31.40 3.91
C THR A 183 -9.79 30.47 3.75
N GLY A 184 -9.89 29.46 4.62
CA GLY A 184 -10.96 28.46 4.63
C GLY A 184 -10.87 27.35 3.56
N LYS A 185 -9.86 27.36 2.68
CA LYS A 185 -9.64 26.32 1.65
C LYS A 185 -8.66 25.25 2.14
N LYS A 186 -8.86 24.01 1.70
CA LYS A 186 -8.03 22.84 2.01
C LYS A 186 -8.07 21.83 0.85
N CYS A 187 -7.13 20.90 0.82
CA CYS A 187 -7.17 19.80 -0.14
C CYS A 187 -8.33 18.83 0.14
N ALA A 188 -8.88 18.25 -0.93
CA ALA A 188 -9.78 17.12 -0.86
C ALA A 188 -8.98 15.82 -0.87
N GLU A 189 -9.19 14.95 0.13
CA GLU A 189 -8.64 13.58 0.13
C GLU A 189 -9.47 12.68 -0.80
N ILE A 190 -8.77 11.99 -1.69
CA ILE A 190 -9.31 10.99 -2.63
C ILE A 190 -8.67 9.66 -2.29
N TYR A 191 -9.48 8.67 -1.95
CA TYR A 191 -9.01 7.30 -1.76
C TYR A 191 -8.68 6.65 -3.11
N THR A 192 -7.51 6.03 -3.18
CA THR A 192 -7.05 5.24 -4.33
C THR A 192 -6.67 3.85 -3.88
N THR A 193 -6.77 2.86 -4.75
CA THR A 193 -6.29 1.52 -4.40
C THR A 193 -4.78 1.48 -4.49
N ALA A 194 -4.13 0.82 -3.52
CA ALA A 194 -2.69 0.57 -3.57
C ALA A 194 -2.31 -0.06 -4.92
N ASP A 195 -1.09 0.21 -5.38
CA ASP A 195 -0.52 -0.34 -6.63
C ASP A 195 -1.28 0.06 -7.92
N THR A 196 -2.19 1.04 -7.85
CA THR A 196 -2.95 1.54 -9.02
C THR A 196 -2.69 3.01 -9.37
N GLY A 197 -1.71 3.63 -8.69
CA GLY A 197 -1.30 5.00 -8.97
C GLY A 197 0.17 5.11 -9.38
N GLU A 198 0.44 6.02 -10.30
CA GLU A 198 1.73 6.28 -10.95
C GLU A 198 1.93 7.79 -11.08
N VAL A 199 3.14 8.27 -10.80
CA VAL A 199 3.60 9.62 -11.17
C VAL A 199 4.83 9.46 -12.06
N LYS A 200 4.76 10.00 -13.28
CA LYS A 200 5.78 9.86 -14.30
C LYS A 200 6.15 11.23 -14.85
N ASP A 201 7.42 11.61 -14.72
CA ASP A 201 7.97 12.78 -15.39
C ASP A 201 8.54 12.35 -16.77
N THR A 202 8.12 13.02 -17.84
CA THR A 202 8.68 12.85 -19.19
C THR A 202 9.27 14.16 -19.69
N GLU A 203 10.50 14.14 -20.18
CA GLU A 203 11.10 15.30 -20.86
C GLU A 203 10.50 15.42 -22.27
N VAL A 204 10.03 16.62 -22.61
CA VAL A 204 9.33 16.95 -23.85
C VAL A 204 9.83 18.30 -24.35
N GLY A 205 10.31 18.35 -25.59
CA GLY A 205 10.77 19.58 -26.23
C GLY A 205 11.89 19.32 -27.23
N ASP A 206 12.01 20.19 -28.22
CA ASP A 206 13.15 20.19 -29.12
C ASP A 206 14.41 20.75 -28.45
N LYS A 207 15.55 20.59 -29.11
CA LYS A 207 16.83 21.14 -28.66
C LYS A 207 16.69 22.65 -28.36
N ASP A 208 17.19 23.05 -27.20
CA ASP A 208 17.09 24.41 -26.63
C ASP A 208 15.65 24.87 -26.25
N SER A 209 14.70 23.93 -26.11
CA SER A 209 13.34 24.18 -25.58
C SER A 209 12.79 23.01 -24.74
N GLY A 210 13.67 22.28 -24.05
CA GLY A 210 13.30 21.16 -23.16
C GLY A 210 12.40 21.61 -22.01
N SER A 211 11.29 20.90 -21.83
CA SER A 211 10.31 21.05 -20.74
C SER A 211 10.03 19.67 -20.13
N PHE A 212 9.36 19.63 -18.98
CA PHE A 212 8.89 18.39 -18.36
C PHE A 212 7.35 18.33 -18.39
N GLU A 213 6.83 17.18 -18.76
CA GLU A 213 5.42 16.83 -18.64
C GLU A 213 5.29 15.79 -17.50
N THR A 214 4.67 16.19 -16.39
CA THR A 214 4.40 15.31 -15.25
C THR A 214 3.01 14.72 -15.37
N ASN A 215 2.95 13.40 -15.49
CA ASN A 215 1.74 12.62 -15.66
C ASN A 215 1.41 11.88 -14.36
N ALA A 216 0.22 12.13 -13.82
CA ALA A 216 -0.28 11.53 -12.58
C ALA A 216 -1.55 10.71 -12.89
N GLU A 217 -1.46 9.39 -12.77
CA GLU A 217 -2.58 8.47 -12.98
C GLU A 217 -2.91 7.73 -11.68
N PHE A 218 -4.20 7.53 -11.41
CA PHE A 218 -4.67 6.75 -10.27
C PHE A 218 -6.07 6.17 -10.49
N TRP A 219 -6.35 5.03 -9.84
CA TRP A 219 -7.67 4.40 -9.85
C TRP A 219 -8.35 4.47 -8.48
N THR A 220 -9.67 4.72 -8.51
CA THR A 220 -10.53 4.64 -7.32
C THR A 220 -11.60 3.55 -7.53
N PRO A 221 -11.80 2.64 -6.56
CA PRO A 221 -12.82 1.60 -6.66
C PRO A 221 -14.22 2.18 -6.49
N ARG A 222 -15.21 1.47 -7.04
CA ARG A 222 -16.64 1.74 -6.93
C ARG A 222 -17.08 3.07 -7.54
N ILE A 223 -17.81 2.97 -8.65
CA ILE A 223 -18.58 4.11 -9.16
C ILE A 223 -19.65 4.49 -8.13
N SER A 224 -19.61 5.74 -7.68
CA SER A 224 -20.57 6.34 -6.76
C SER A 224 -20.84 7.79 -7.14
N ASP A 225 -21.97 8.36 -6.72
CA ASP A 225 -22.37 9.73 -7.05
C ASP A 225 -21.30 10.76 -6.69
N LYS A 226 -20.56 10.52 -5.60
CA LYS A 226 -19.42 11.35 -5.19
C LYS A 226 -18.29 11.32 -6.22
N VAL A 227 -17.94 10.13 -6.72
CA VAL A 227 -16.89 9.94 -7.75
C VAL A 227 -17.33 10.49 -9.11
N LEU A 228 -18.61 10.35 -9.48
CA LEU A 228 -19.17 10.94 -10.70
C LEU A 228 -19.20 12.48 -10.64
N ASN A 229 -19.64 13.06 -9.53
CA ASN A 229 -19.62 14.50 -9.29
C ASN A 229 -18.17 15.04 -9.28
N LEU A 230 -17.24 14.31 -8.65
CA LEU A 230 -15.81 14.63 -8.69
C LEU A 230 -15.25 14.61 -10.12
N LYS A 231 -15.59 13.60 -10.95
CA LYS A 231 -15.20 13.55 -12.37
C LYS A 231 -15.78 14.71 -13.19
N SER A 232 -17.01 15.14 -12.88
CA SER A 232 -17.63 16.32 -13.51
C SER A 232 -16.91 17.62 -13.13
N LYS A 233 -16.48 17.78 -11.87
CA LYS A 233 -15.71 18.94 -11.41
C LYS A 233 -14.29 18.97 -11.99
N PHE A 234 -13.66 17.80 -12.13
CA PHE A 234 -12.35 17.67 -12.77
C PHE A 234 -12.36 17.81 -14.29
N ALA A 235 -13.52 17.90 -14.95
CA ALA A 235 -13.58 17.91 -16.42
C ALA A 235 -12.96 19.15 -17.06
N ASN A 236 -13.17 20.34 -16.48
CA ASN A 236 -12.81 21.64 -17.07
C ASN A 236 -12.00 22.55 -16.13
N GLY A 237 -11.45 22.01 -15.04
CA GLY A 237 -10.66 22.78 -14.08
C GLY A 237 -9.17 22.44 -14.13
N GLY A 238 -8.32 23.40 -13.77
CA GLY A 238 -6.92 23.17 -13.44
C GLY A 238 -6.75 22.88 -11.95
N PHE A 239 -6.00 21.84 -11.61
CA PHE A 239 -5.81 21.38 -10.23
C PHE A 239 -4.34 21.27 -9.88
N ILE A 240 -4.05 21.32 -8.58
CA ILE A 240 -2.75 20.94 -8.02
C ILE A 240 -3.00 19.65 -7.23
N LEU A 241 -2.18 18.65 -7.49
CA LEU A 241 -2.30 17.31 -6.91
C LEU A 241 -1.08 17.04 -6.05
N VAL A 242 -1.29 16.41 -4.89
CA VAL A 242 -0.21 15.86 -4.07
C VAL A 242 -0.44 14.37 -3.93
N MET A 243 0.49 13.58 -4.46
CA MET A 243 0.50 12.13 -4.36
C MET A 243 1.63 11.70 -3.43
N LYS A 244 1.44 10.61 -2.70
CA LYS A 244 2.47 10.03 -1.83
C LYS A 244 3.00 8.76 -2.47
N ASP A 245 4.30 8.68 -2.69
CA ASP A 245 4.97 7.50 -3.24
C ASP A 245 5.05 6.38 -2.19
N GLY A 246 5.33 5.14 -2.62
CA GLY A 246 5.53 4.00 -1.71
C GLY A 246 6.64 4.23 -0.69
N ASN A 247 7.68 5.00 -1.06
CA ASN A 247 8.80 5.41 -0.20
C ASN A 247 8.41 6.48 0.84
N GLY A 248 7.15 6.90 0.86
CA GLY A 248 6.63 7.88 1.81
C GLY A 248 6.81 9.35 1.41
N THR A 249 7.64 9.62 0.40
CA THR A 249 7.83 10.93 -0.22
C THR A 249 6.51 11.45 -0.82
N MET A 250 6.23 12.74 -0.69
CA MET A 250 5.10 13.37 -1.37
C MET A 250 5.58 14.16 -2.59
N ARG A 251 4.87 14.06 -3.72
CA ARG A 251 5.14 14.76 -4.98
C ARG A 251 4.01 15.72 -5.32
N ILE A 252 4.35 16.96 -5.64
CA ILE A 252 3.42 18.00 -6.10
C ILE A 252 3.39 17.96 -7.63
N ILE A 253 2.20 17.76 -8.20
CA ILE A 253 1.93 17.80 -9.64
C ILE A 253 1.11 19.05 -9.96
N GLY A 254 1.62 19.86 -10.89
CA GLY A 254 1.04 21.15 -11.28
C GLY A 254 1.50 22.31 -10.42
N SER A 255 1.48 23.51 -11.02
CA SER A 255 1.75 24.79 -10.37
C SER A 255 0.54 25.72 -10.48
N LYS A 256 0.68 26.96 -9.99
CA LYS A 256 -0.37 27.98 -10.12
C LYS A 256 -0.50 28.47 -11.58
N ASP A 257 0.62 28.60 -12.27
CA ASP A 257 0.70 29.11 -13.65
C ASP A 257 0.50 27.99 -14.69
N HIS A 258 0.93 26.77 -14.35
CA HIS A 258 0.72 25.55 -15.14
C HIS A 258 0.03 24.47 -14.29
N PRO A 259 -1.30 24.58 -14.09
CA PRO A 259 -2.04 23.62 -13.30
C PRO A 259 -2.20 22.28 -14.05
N ALA A 260 -2.38 21.20 -13.30
CA ALA A 260 -2.64 19.88 -13.86
C ALA A 260 -4.05 19.81 -14.45
N TYR A 261 -4.14 19.45 -15.72
CA TYR A 261 -5.41 19.25 -16.44
C TYR A 261 -5.73 17.76 -16.58
N ARG A 262 -7.01 17.42 -16.52
CA ARG A 262 -7.48 16.03 -16.58
C ARG A 262 -7.46 15.50 -18.00
N VAL A 263 -6.78 14.36 -18.22
CA VAL A 263 -6.87 13.58 -19.45
C VAL A 263 -8.16 12.74 -19.45
N PRO A 264 -8.89 12.66 -20.58
CA PRO A 264 -10.01 11.74 -20.72
C PRO A 264 -9.59 10.28 -20.49
N LYS A 265 -10.18 9.65 -19.48
CA LYS A 265 -9.99 8.25 -19.10
C LYS A 265 -11.35 7.63 -18.76
N GLU A 266 -11.41 6.31 -18.87
CA GLU A 266 -12.64 5.54 -18.79
C GLU A 266 -13.24 5.50 -17.37
N ILE A 267 -14.56 5.27 -17.32
CA ILE A 267 -15.22 4.70 -16.16
C ILE A 267 -15.82 3.38 -16.63
N ALA A 268 -15.55 2.30 -15.91
CA ALA A 268 -16.02 0.97 -16.26
C ALA A 268 -16.65 0.29 -15.05
N THR A 269 -17.82 -0.29 -15.24
CA THR A 269 -18.51 -1.13 -14.25
C THR A 269 -17.93 -2.55 -14.19
N GLY A 270 -17.04 -2.91 -15.12
CA GLY A 270 -16.73 -4.29 -15.47
C GLY A 270 -17.77 -4.93 -16.39
N LYS A 271 -17.39 -6.00 -17.11
CA LYS A 271 -18.26 -6.84 -17.94
C LYS A 271 -18.51 -8.20 -17.29
N ALA A 272 -17.51 -8.77 -16.63
CA ALA A 272 -17.59 -10.02 -15.87
C ALA A 272 -17.60 -9.75 -14.34
N PRO A 273 -18.09 -10.69 -13.50
CA PRO A 273 -18.07 -10.55 -12.04
C PRO A 273 -16.68 -10.42 -11.39
N LYS A 274 -15.60 -10.70 -12.14
CA LYS A 274 -14.21 -10.53 -11.71
C LYS A 274 -13.60 -9.19 -12.16
N ASP A 275 -14.27 -8.43 -13.00
CA ASP A 275 -13.74 -7.18 -13.53
C ASP A 275 -13.83 -6.05 -12.49
N ARG A 276 -12.89 -5.11 -12.56
CA ARG A 276 -12.79 -4.01 -11.60
C ARG A 276 -13.81 -2.89 -11.92
N ASN A 277 -14.84 -2.77 -11.08
CA ASN A 277 -15.76 -1.62 -11.08
C ASN A 277 -15.07 -0.39 -10.44
N GLY A 278 -14.85 0.67 -11.21
CA GLY A 278 -14.25 1.90 -10.69
C GLY A 278 -14.02 2.98 -11.75
N ALA A 279 -13.21 3.97 -11.37
CA ALA A 279 -12.88 5.13 -12.19
C ALA A 279 -11.37 5.36 -12.22
N THR A 280 -10.81 5.45 -13.43
CA THR A 280 -9.42 5.89 -13.64
C THR A 280 -9.40 7.40 -13.86
N PHE A 281 -8.50 8.07 -13.16
CA PHE A 281 -8.21 9.49 -13.33
C PHE A 281 -6.76 9.62 -13.78
N ALA A 282 -6.52 10.41 -14.82
CA ALA A 282 -5.18 10.83 -15.23
C ALA A 282 -5.15 12.35 -15.38
N PHE A 283 -4.03 12.94 -14.98
CA PHE A 283 -3.77 14.36 -15.04
C PHE A 283 -2.38 14.61 -15.61
N VAL A 284 -2.23 15.71 -16.34
CA VAL A 284 -1.01 16.12 -17.01
C VAL A 284 -0.71 17.56 -16.61
N ALA A 285 0.52 17.85 -16.19
CA ALA A 285 1.01 19.19 -15.95
C ALA A 285 2.32 19.42 -16.69
N ALA A 286 2.39 20.49 -17.49
CA ALA A 286 3.64 20.96 -18.05
C ALA A 286 4.40 21.81 -17.01
N SER A 287 5.72 21.69 -16.97
CA SER A 287 6.59 22.37 -16.01
C SER A 287 7.99 22.55 -16.60
N ALA A 288 8.73 23.56 -16.14
CA ALA A 288 10.15 23.72 -16.48
C ALA A 288 11.07 22.73 -15.74
N THR A 289 10.54 22.05 -14.71
CA THR A 289 11.27 21.08 -13.87
C THR A 289 10.39 19.88 -13.54
N PRO A 290 10.96 18.70 -13.20
CA PRO A 290 10.20 17.57 -12.68
C PRO A 290 9.36 17.91 -11.44
N ALA A 291 8.41 17.03 -11.08
CA ALA A 291 7.54 17.19 -9.91
C ALA A 291 8.34 17.46 -8.61
N PHE A 292 7.98 18.52 -7.88
CA PHE A 292 8.64 18.87 -6.62
C PHE A 292 8.29 17.90 -5.50
N ILE A 293 9.26 17.60 -4.64
CA ILE A 293 9.07 16.84 -3.40
C ILE A 293 8.52 17.78 -2.32
N TYR A 294 7.43 17.38 -1.66
CA TYR A 294 6.87 18.09 -0.50
C TYR A 294 7.31 17.44 0.81
N THR A 295 7.95 18.22 1.70
CA THR A 295 8.40 17.75 3.03
C THR A 295 7.50 18.20 4.19
N GLY A 296 6.37 18.87 3.90
CA GLY A 296 5.34 19.08 4.91
C GLY A 296 4.61 17.78 5.29
N THR A 297 3.63 17.90 6.18
CA THR A 297 2.80 16.77 6.61
C THR A 297 1.48 16.74 5.84
N VAL A 298 0.80 15.58 5.87
CA VAL A 298 -0.58 15.46 5.36
C VAL A 298 -1.55 16.35 6.15
N ALA A 299 -1.28 16.61 7.44
CA ALA A 299 -2.12 17.47 8.26
C ALA A 299 -2.13 18.92 7.75
N ASP A 300 -0.99 19.41 7.24
CA ASP A 300 -0.87 20.75 6.66
C ASP A 300 -1.75 20.93 5.41
N LEU A 301 -1.91 19.86 4.61
CA LEU A 301 -2.76 19.85 3.40
C LEU A 301 -4.26 19.76 3.70
N LEU A 302 -4.63 19.21 4.87
CA LEU A 302 -6.02 19.02 5.30
C LEU A 302 -6.52 20.13 6.22
N THR A 303 -5.62 20.93 6.79
CA THR A 303 -5.94 22.11 7.60
C THR A 303 -6.39 23.26 6.68
N PRO A 304 -7.50 23.94 6.95
CA PRO A 304 -7.90 25.11 6.18
C PRO A 304 -6.84 26.21 6.26
N GLY A 305 -6.60 26.91 5.14
CA GLY A 305 -5.80 28.14 5.14
C GLY A 305 -6.37 29.15 6.15
N VAL A 306 -5.48 29.86 6.84
CA VAL A 306 -5.79 30.91 7.82
C VAL A 306 -5.76 32.26 7.11
#